data_AF-A0A0L8GS35-F1
#
_entry.id   AF-A0A0L8GS35-F1
#
_cell.length_a   1.000
_cell.length_b   1.000
_cell.length_c   1.000
_cell.angle_alpha   90.00
_cell.angle_beta   90.00
_cell.angle_gamma   90.00
#
_symmetry.space_group_name_H-M   'P 1'
#
loop_
_entity.id
_entity.type
_entity.pdbx_description
1 polymer ?
#
loop_
_entity_poly.entity_id
_entity_poly.type
_entity_poly.pdbx_seq_one_letter_code
_entity_poly.pdbx_strand_id
1 'polypeptide(L)'
;MDASLRHFRSLRPCECHQIRNLQYSTTGDVLLVIAANAQAKVIDRDGFEKLECVKGDQYIADMANTKVSTCMLNRNAHMKGSDTTSLCFSYDGRVLASRGGDDTLKLWDIRNFKKALVAADGLLNLFPVTDCVFSPSDKMVVTGVSVGRNGGNGKLMFMERDTLKPVTEIEVSNSWCGVMVCGWGNGVVQSGALLCVVKKERKVKQIEMITDQHIITPYALPMFREGRPMSTRKQEEKVRKDPVKTRRPDLPVSGPGEGGRVGAHGATLSQYVVQQLVLQKPDPSDLNPREAILRHAKEAEENPYWVSPAYRSTQPKPIFQPDSVASDDDDDNDADDRHVAVDNKTSDDNQEPFRKKQKLSK
;
A
#
# COMPACT_ATOMS: atom_id res chain seq x y z
N MET A 1 15.85 -2.33 6.36
CA MET A 1 15.90 -1.04 7.07
C MET A 1 16.95 -0.16 6.38
N ASP A 2 16.61 1.09 6.11
CA ASP A 2 17.62 2.12 5.82
C ASP A 2 18.39 2.45 7.12
N ALA A 3 19.61 2.95 7.00
CA ALA A 3 20.46 3.40 8.12
C ALA A 3 19.77 4.45 9.01
N SER A 4 18.70 5.08 8.51
CA SER A 4 17.87 6.03 9.26
C SER A 4 17.00 5.41 10.37
N LEU A 5 16.90 4.08 10.49
CA LEU A 5 16.07 3.35 11.48
C LEU A 5 14.59 3.82 11.51
N ARG A 6 14.12 4.53 10.48
CA ARG A 6 12.73 5.00 10.41
C ARG A 6 11.79 3.84 10.12
N HIS A 7 10.68 3.77 10.84
CA HIS A 7 9.65 2.78 10.56
C HIS A 7 9.07 3.05 9.16
N PHE A 8 8.99 2.01 8.33
CA PHE A 8 8.31 2.11 7.04
C PHE A 8 6.81 2.33 7.21
N ARG A 9 6.23 1.72 8.26
CA ARG A 9 4.81 1.76 8.59
C ARG A 9 4.62 1.54 10.09
N SER A 10 3.57 2.13 10.66
CA SER A 10 3.11 1.89 12.02
C SER A 10 1.72 1.26 11.95
N LEU A 11 1.52 0.18 12.70
CA LEU A 11 0.29 -0.62 12.70
C LEU A 11 -0.14 -0.87 14.15
N ARG A 12 -1.46 -0.94 14.38
CA ARG A 12 -2.06 -1.30 15.68
C ARG A 12 -2.93 -2.56 15.51
N PRO A 13 -2.31 -3.75 15.40
CA PRO A 13 -3.04 -4.99 15.10
C PRO A 13 -3.94 -5.48 16.25
N CYS A 14 -3.59 -5.11 17.48
CA CYS A 14 -4.36 -5.44 18.68
C CYS A 14 -4.63 -4.12 19.41
N GLU A 15 -5.81 -3.53 19.20
CA GLU A 15 -6.17 -2.14 19.54
C GLU A 15 -5.57 -1.63 20.86
N CYS A 16 -5.90 -2.29 21.99
CA CYS A 16 -5.51 -1.86 23.33
C CYS A 16 -4.63 -2.87 24.09
N HIS A 17 -4.28 -4.00 23.47
CA HIS A 17 -3.53 -5.06 24.15
C HIS A 17 -2.03 -4.89 23.93
N GLN A 18 -1.25 -5.03 25.00
CA GLN A 18 0.21 -5.02 24.91
C GLN A 18 0.69 -6.17 24.02
N ILE A 19 1.52 -5.85 23.02
CA ILE A 19 2.19 -6.86 22.20
C ILE A 19 3.27 -7.50 23.05
N ARG A 20 3.22 -8.82 23.20
CA ARG A 20 4.17 -9.61 23.99
C ARG A 20 5.28 -10.18 23.13
N ASN A 21 4.95 -10.65 21.93
CA ASN A 21 5.94 -11.20 21.02
C ASN A 21 5.54 -10.98 19.54
N LEU A 22 6.55 -10.88 18.68
CA LEU A 22 6.46 -10.70 17.25
C LEU A 22 7.47 -11.63 16.59
N GLN A 23 7.03 -12.51 15.70
CA GLN A 23 7.91 -13.42 15.00
C GLN A 23 7.62 -13.45 13.51
N TYR A 24 8.64 -13.19 12.70
CA TYR A 24 8.53 -13.39 11.26
C TYR A 24 8.51 -14.88 10.92
N SER A 25 7.72 -15.22 9.91
CA SER A 25 7.90 -16.49 9.19
C SER A 25 9.32 -16.61 8.65
N THR A 26 9.76 -17.84 8.41
CA THR A 26 11.09 -18.11 7.82
C THR A 26 11.25 -17.53 6.42
N THR A 27 10.16 -17.46 5.63
CA THR A 27 10.14 -16.74 4.33
C THR A 27 10.06 -15.22 4.52
N GLY A 28 9.61 -14.80 5.69
CA GLY A 28 9.45 -13.42 6.12
C GLY A 28 8.20 -12.74 5.59
N ASP A 29 7.34 -13.45 4.83
CA ASP A 29 6.18 -12.85 4.17
C ASP A 29 5.07 -12.52 5.16
N VAL A 30 4.89 -13.36 6.17
CA VAL A 30 3.94 -13.14 7.25
C VAL A 30 4.64 -12.93 8.59
N LEU A 31 3.95 -12.19 9.46
CA LEU A 31 4.35 -11.85 10.81
C LEU A 31 3.30 -12.41 11.79
N LEU A 32 3.74 -13.25 12.72
CA LEU A 32 2.93 -13.67 13.86
C LEU A 32 2.97 -12.58 14.92
N VAL A 33 1.79 -12.14 15.36
CA VAL A 33 1.61 -11.16 16.42
C VAL A 33 0.92 -11.83 17.60
N ILE A 34 1.63 -11.86 18.72
CA ILE A 34 1.13 -12.35 20.00
C ILE A 34 1.00 -11.14 20.92
N ALA A 35 -0.24 -10.80 21.26
CA ALA A 35 -0.55 -9.79 22.25
C ALA A 35 -1.02 -10.43 23.55
N ALA A 36 -1.29 -9.61 24.57
CA ALA A 36 -1.96 -10.04 25.79
C ALA A 36 -3.42 -10.49 25.56
N ASN A 37 -3.93 -10.40 24.32
CA ASN A 37 -5.20 -11.01 23.93
C ASN A 37 -5.04 -12.54 23.83
N ALA A 38 -6.12 -13.29 24.09
CA ALA A 38 -6.16 -14.74 23.99
C ALA A 38 -6.13 -15.28 22.54
N GLN A 39 -6.07 -14.39 21.54
CA GLN A 39 -6.04 -14.75 20.12
C GLN A 39 -4.74 -14.24 19.48
N ALA A 40 -3.95 -15.17 18.94
CA ALA A 40 -2.80 -14.84 18.11
C ALA A 40 -3.27 -14.53 16.69
N LYS A 41 -2.65 -13.51 16.08
CA LYS A 41 -2.96 -13.06 14.72
C LYS A 41 -1.74 -13.21 13.83
N VAL A 42 -1.96 -13.62 12.58
CA VAL A 42 -0.94 -13.64 11.53
C VAL A 42 -1.26 -12.55 10.53
N ILE A 43 -0.29 -11.69 10.28
CA ILE A 43 -0.44 -10.46 9.50
C ILE A 43 0.55 -10.50 8.34
N ASP A 44 0.16 -9.98 7.19
CA ASP A 44 1.04 -9.81 6.06
C ASP A 44 2.01 -8.62 6.26
N ARG A 45 3.08 -8.56 5.45
CA ARG A 45 3.99 -7.40 5.43
C ARG A 45 3.28 -6.05 5.23
N ASP A 46 2.14 -6.05 4.54
CA ASP A 46 1.35 -4.85 4.26
C ASP A 46 0.47 -4.42 5.45
N GLY A 47 0.32 -5.27 6.46
CA GLY A 47 -0.51 -5.04 7.64
C GLY A 47 -1.91 -5.63 7.58
N PHE A 48 -2.23 -6.42 6.55
CA PHE A 48 -3.51 -7.14 6.46
C PHE A 48 -3.49 -8.42 7.28
N GLU A 49 -4.55 -8.66 8.05
CA GLU A 49 -4.72 -9.88 8.83
C GLU A 49 -5.03 -11.05 7.89
N LYS A 50 -4.18 -12.09 7.89
CA LYS A 50 -4.38 -13.31 7.08
C LYS A 50 -5.10 -14.40 7.86
N LEU A 51 -4.73 -14.58 9.13
CA LEU A 51 -5.28 -15.63 9.98
C LEU A 51 -5.44 -15.09 11.40
N GLU A 52 -6.55 -15.46 12.04
CA GLU A 52 -6.78 -15.23 13.45
C GLU A 52 -7.06 -16.58 14.11
N CYS A 53 -6.38 -16.86 15.22
CA CYS A 53 -6.67 -18.05 16.00
C CYS A 53 -8.08 -17.95 16.59
N VAL A 54 -8.85 -19.03 16.48
CA VAL A 54 -10.20 -19.10 17.06
C VAL A 54 -10.12 -18.86 18.56
N LYS A 55 -10.91 -17.91 19.06
CA LYS A 55 -11.06 -17.69 20.50
C LYS A 55 -11.61 -18.95 21.15
N GLY A 56 -10.92 -19.46 22.17
CA GLY A 56 -11.45 -20.58 22.96
C GLY A 56 -12.79 -20.22 23.60
N ASP A 57 -13.71 -21.19 23.66
CA ASP A 57 -14.95 -21.03 24.41
C ASP A 57 -14.60 -20.93 25.91
N GLN A 58 -15.08 -19.88 26.57
CA GLN A 58 -14.83 -19.65 28.00
C GLN A 58 -15.55 -20.68 28.89
N TYR A 59 -16.59 -21.31 28.34
CA TYR A 59 -17.36 -22.35 28.99
C TYR A 59 -17.24 -23.64 28.20
N ILE A 60 -16.89 -24.72 28.88
CA ILE A 60 -16.91 -26.06 28.30
C ILE A 60 -18.37 -26.52 28.32
N ALA A 61 -19.07 -26.33 27.20
CA ALA A 61 -20.45 -26.80 27.05
C ALA A 61 -20.52 -28.29 26.68
N ASP A 62 -19.55 -28.78 25.92
CA ASP A 62 -19.45 -30.17 25.48
C ASP A 62 -17.98 -30.61 25.52
N MET A 63 -17.66 -31.67 26.28
CA MET A 63 -16.30 -32.22 26.37
C MET A 63 -15.89 -32.97 25.10
N ALA A 64 -16.84 -33.46 24.31
CA ALA A 64 -16.55 -34.19 23.08
C ALA A 64 -16.24 -33.26 21.90
N ASN A 65 -16.75 -32.01 21.95
CA ASN A 65 -16.67 -31.07 20.83
C ASN A 65 -16.12 -29.70 21.24
N THR A 66 -14.89 -29.70 21.77
CA THR A 66 -14.16 -28.47 22.08
C THR A 66 -13.58 -27.89 20.78
N LYS A 67 -13.97 -26.66 20.41
CA LYS A 67 -13.46 -25.96 19.20
C LYS A 67 -11.93 -25.80 19.17
N VAL A 68 -11.29 -25.81 20.33
CA VAL A 68 -9.83 -25.66 20.46
C VAL A 68 -9.26 -26.98 20.97
N SER A 69 -8.94 -27.87 20.04
CA SER A 69 -8.07 -29.02 20.30
C SER A 69 -6.63 -28.59 20.08
N THR A 70 -5.82 -28.52 21.15
CA THR A 70 -4.37 -28.38 21.00
C THR A 70 -3.79 -29.67 20.47
N CYS A 71 -3.12 -29.60 19.31
CA CYS A 71 -2.54 -30.79 18.67
C CYS A 71 -1.44 -31.44 19.52
N MET A 72 -0.69 -30.64 20.25
CA MET A 72 0.36 -31.08 21.17
C MET A 72 0.30 -30.26 22.45
N LEU A 73 0.37 -30.95 23.59
CA LEU A 73 0.30 -30.32 24.90
C LEU A 73 1.26 -31.02 25.87
N ASN A 74 2.18 -30.24 26.43
CA ASN A 74 3.01 -30.68 27.53
C ASN A 74 2.86 -29.73 28.72
N ARG A 75 2.07 -30.16 29.72
CA ARG A 75 1.79 -29.37 30.93
C ARG A 75 2.94 -29.34 31.93
N ASN A 76 3.91 -30.25 31.79
CA ASN A 76 5.03 -30.42 32.71
C ASN A 76 6.36 -29.99 32.06
N ALA A 77 6.31 -29.05 31.10
CA ALA A 77 7.51 -28.56 30.45
C ALA A 77 8.44 -27.83 31.45
N HIS A 78 7.87 -27.00 32.32
CA HIS A 78 8.56 -26.28 33.39
C HIS A 78 7.82 -26.47 34.73
N MET A 79 8.45 -26.04 35.83
CA MET A 79 7.83 -26.10 37.16
C MET A 79 6.47 -25.38 37.20
N LYS A 80 5.53 -25.91 37.97
CA LYS A 80 4.21 -25.28 38.12
C LYS A 80 4.35 -23.96 38.86
N GLY A 81 3.78 -22.89 38.30
CA GLY A 81 3.84 -21.55 38.86
C GLY A 81 5.06 -20.73 38.41
N SER A 82 5.94 -21.28 37.57
CA SER A 82 6.92 -20.49 36.83
C SER A 82 6.41 -20.17 35.43
N ASP A 83 6.73 -18.95 34.98
CA ASP A 83 6.39 -18.51 33.63
C ASP A 83 7.48 -18.96 32.65
N THR A 84 7.08 -19.48 31.49
CA THR A 84 7.99 -19.66 30.36
C THR A 84 8.29 -18.31 29.74
N THR A 85 9.56 -17.91 29.75
CA THR A 85 10.00 -16.58 29.31
C THR A 85 10.18 -16.52 27.80
N SER A 86 10.70 -17.58 27.20
CA SER A 86 10.90 -17.65 25.75
C SER A 86 10.75 -19.06 25.19
N LEU A 87 10.33 -19.08 23.92
CA LEU A 87 10.20 -20.27 23.08
C LEU A 87 10.88 -19.97 21.76
N CYS A 88 11.76 -20.85 21.30
CA CYS A 88 12.47 -20.68 20.05
C CYS A 88 12.51 -22.01 19.29
N PHE A 89 12.10 -22.01 18.03
CA PHE A 89 12.29 -23.17 17.16
C PHE A 89 13.70 -23.15 16.58
N SER A 90 14.31 -24.32 16.44
CA SER A 90 15.49 -24.50 15.61
C SER A 90 15.16 -24.21 14.15
N TYR A 91 16.15 -23.79 13.37
CA TYR A 91 15.99 -23.55 11.94
C TYR A 91 15.67 -24.84 11.17
N ASP A 92 16.08 -26.01 11.67
CA ASP A 92 15.70 -27.33 11.14
C ASP A 92 14.22 -27.71 11.38
N GLY A 93 13.51 -26.97 12.25
CA GLY A 93 12.10 -27.18 12.58
C GLY A 93 11.80 -28.51 13.27
N ARG A 94 12.81 -29.17 13.86
CA ARG A 94 12.67 -30.45 14.59
C ARG A 94 12.73 -30.28 16.09
N VAL A 95 13.48 -29.28 16.55
CA VAL A 95 13.74 -29.03 17.96
C VAL A 95 13.09 -27.73 18.39
N LEU A 96 12.49 -27.74 19.57
CA LEU A 96 11.99 -26.55 20.24
C LEU A 96 12.82 -26.31 21.50
N ALA A 97 13.36 -25.12 21.66
CA ALA A 97 13.94 -24.66 22.91
C ALA A 97 12.88 -23.93 23.73
N SER A 98 12.83 -24.24 25.03
CA SER A 98 12.02 -23.50 25.98
C SER A 98 12.88 -23.02 27.15
N ARG A 99 12.71 -21.74 27.49
CA ARG A 99 13.31 -21.13 28.67
C ARG A 99 12.23 -20.90 29.72
N GLY A 100 12.49 -21.39 30.93
CA GLY A 100 11.60 -21.22 32.07
C GLY A 100 12.12 -20.22 33.08
N GLY A 101 11.21 -19.66 33.87
CA GLY A 101 11.52 -18.99 35.14
C GLY A 101 11.88 -19.97 36.27
N ASP A 102 11.96 -21.28 35.98
CA ASP A 102 12.49 -22.30 36.89
C ASP A 102 14.02 -22.47 36.75
N ASP A 103 14.70 -21.47 36.19
CA ASP A 103 16.13 -21.45 35.91
C ASP A 103 16.63 -22.55 34.95
N THR A 104 15.72 -23.22 34.24
CA THR A 104 16.08 -24.28 33.28
C THR A 104 15.94 -23.84 31.82
N LEU A 105 16.81 -24.36 30.95
CA LEU A 105 16.62 -24.34 29.50
C LEU A 105 16.49 -25.78 29.02
N LYS A 106 15.40 -26.08 28.31
CA LYS A 106 15.08 -27.43 27.85
C LYS A 106 14.94 -27.47 26.34
N LEU A 107 15.42 -28.55 25.74
CA LEU A 107 15.22 -28.85 24.33
C LEU A 107 14.23 -29.99 24.17
N TRP A 108 13.35 -29.85 23.20
CA TRP A 108 12.24 -30.78 22.94
C TRP A 108 12.27 -31.22 21.49
N ASP A 109 12.09 -32.52 21.25
CA ASP A 109 11.76 -33.01 19.91
C ASP A 109 10.26 -32.80 19.67
N ILE A 110 9.90 -32.14 18.58
CA ILE A 110 8.51 -31.87 18.22
C ILE A 110 7.75 -33.18 17.93
N ARG A 111 8.43 -34.21 17.41
CA ARG A 111 7.82 -35.52 17.16
C ARG A 111 7.51 -36.28 18.45
N ASN A 112 8.22 -35.96 19.52
CA ASN A 112 8.05 -36.60 20.83
C ASN A 112 8.05 -35.56 21.96
N PHE A 113 7.04 -34.67 21.93
CA PHE A 113 6.97 -33.49 22.79
C PHE A 113 6.68 -33.79 24.29
N LYS A 114 6.50 -35.05 24.67
CA LYS A 114 6.21 -35.43 26.07
C LYS A 114 7.45 -35.46 26.97
N LYS A 115 8.64 -35.64 26.40
CA LYS A 115 9.91 -35.73 27.14
C LYS A 115 10.91 -34.74 26.58
N ALA A 116 11.66 -34.09 27.47
CA ALA A 116 12.77 -33.24 27.06
C ALA A 116 13.91 -34.14 26.55
N LEU A 117 14.58 -33.71 25.48
CA LEU A 117 15.80 -34.33 24.99
C LEU A 117 16.95 -34.10 25.97
N VAL A 118 17.14 -32.82 26.32
CA VAL A 118 18.21 -32.34 27.20
C VAL A 118 17.68 -31.17 28.02
N ALA A 119 18.12 -31.07 29.26
CA ALA A 119 17.84 -29.96 30.15
C ALA A 119 19.16 -29.43 30.71
N ALA A 120 19.32 -28.10 30.73
CA ALA A 120 20.37 -27.43 31.47
C ALA A 120 19.76 -26.67 32.65
N ASP A 121 20.36 -26.87 33.81
CA ASP A 121 19.98 -26.26 35.08
C ASP A 121 21.02 -25.21 35.50
N GLY A 122 20.70 -24.40 36.51
CA GLY A 122 21.63 -23.41 37.07
C GLY A 122 21.74 -22.11 36.26
N LEU A 123 20.81 -21.87 35.33
CA LEU A 123 20.74 -20.64 34.57
C LEU A 123 19.75 -19.70 35.27
N LEU A 124 20.23 -18.84 36.16
CA LEU A 124 19.34 -17.95 36.93
C LEU A 124 18.52 -17.03 36.03
N ASN A 125 17.21 -16.97 36.26
CA ASN A 125 16.23 -16.23 35.50
C ASN A 125 15.29 -15.43 36.39
N LEU A 126 15.62 -14.15 36.61
CA LEU A 126 14.83 -13.25 37.45
C LEU A 126 13.79 -12.45 36.69
N PHE A 127 13.93 -12.37 35.36
CA PHE A 127 13.10 -11.50 34.52
C PHE A 127 12.30 -12.31 33.52
N PRO A 128 11.00 -12.01 33.34
CA PRO A 128 10.13 -12.76 32.43
C PRO A 128 10.45 -12.53 30.94
N VAL A 129 11.39 -11.64 30.63
CA VAL A 129 11.75 -11.20 29.26
C VAL A 129 13.10 -11.77 28.82
N THR A 130 13.58 -12.83 29.47
CA THR A 130 14.83 -13.48 29.07
C THR A 130 14.62 -14.36 27.85
N ASP A 131 15.30 -13.97 26.77
CA ASP A 131 15.22 -14.67 25.49
C ASP A 131 16.24 -15.82 25.40
N CYS A 132 15.84 -16.83 24.63
CA CYS A 132 16.71 -17.88 24.12
C CYS A 132 16.66 -17.86 22.59
N VAL A 133 17.80 -18.08 21.94
CA VAL A 133 17.90 -18.06 20.48
C VAL A 133 18.88 -19.12 19.98
N PHE A 134 18.51 -19.79 18.89
CA PHE A 134 19.42 -20.67 18.17
C PHE A 134 20.41 -19.87 17.34
N SER A 135 21.63 -20.38 17.22
CA SER A 135 22.55 -19.89 16.20
C SER A 135 21.95 -20.16 14.81
N PRO A 136 22.21 -19.32 13.79
CA PRO A 136 21.73 -19.57 12.42
C PRO A 136 22.18 -20.93 11.84
N SER A 137 23.25 -21.52 12.41
CA SER A 137 23.76 -22.85 12.08
C SER A 137 23.14 -23.99 12.89
N ASP A 138 22.19 -23.71 13.80
CA ASP A 138 21.59 -24.61 14.80
C ASP A 138 22.56 -25.31 15.77
N LYS A 139 23.87 -25.11 15.66
CA LYS A 139 24.84 -25.81 16.52
C LYS A 139 24.83 -25.34 17.97
N MET A 140 24.40 -24.11 18.23
CA MET A 140 24.48 -23.48 19.53
C MET A 140 23.16 -22.83 19.92
N VAL A 141 22.95 -22.71 21.23
CA VAL A 141 21.84 -22.00 21.85
C VAL A 141 22.42 -20.90 22.73
N VAL A 142 21.89 -19.70 22.59
CA VAL A 142 22.29 -18.54 23.42
C VAL A 142 21.13 -18.21 24.35
N THR A 143 21.44 -17.97 25.62
CA THR A 143 20.49 -17.48 26.61
C THR A 143 21.13 -16.46 27.52
N GLY A 144 20.33 -15.49 27.98
CA GLY A 144 20.73 -14.60 29.06
C GLY A 144 20.61 -15.29 30.43
N VAL A 145 21.61 -15.07 31.28
CA VAL A 145 21.55 -15.37 32.71
C VAL A 145 21.47 -14.05 33.46
N SER A 146 20.39 -13.93 34.22
CA SER A 146 20.15 -12.78 35.07
C SER A 146 20.94 -12.93 36.36
N VAL A 147 21.31 -11.80 36.91
CA VAL A 147 22.02 -11.74 38.18
C VAL A 147 21.24 -10.83 39.12
N GLY A 148 21.23 -11.16 40.42
CA GLY A 148 20.57 -10.34 41.44
C GLY A 148 21.19 -8.95 41.54
N ARG A 149 20.48 -8.01 42.18
CA ARG A 149 20.88 -6.59 42.27
C ARG A 149 22.31 -6.34 42.78
N ASN A 150 22.84 -7.25 43.61
CA ASN A 150 24.18 -7.16 44.19
C ASN A 150 25.19 -8.14 43.58
N GLY A 151 24.80 -8.92 42.57
CA GLY A 151 25.57 -10.08 42.09
C GLY A 151 26.56 -9.79 40.96
N GLY A 152 26.75 -8.54 40.56
CA GLY A 152 27.64 -8.17 39.45
C GLY A 152 26.92 -8.09 38.10
N ASN A 153 27.67 -8.33 37.02
CA ASN A 153 27.17 -8.15 35.65
C ASN A 153 26.37 -9.37 35.16
N GLY A 154 25.36 -9.11 34.33
CA GLY A 154 24.63 -10.17 33.63
C GLY A 154 25.53 -10.93 32.66
N LYS A 155 25.23 -12.22 32.45
CA LYS A 155 26.00 -13.09 31.58
C LYS A 155 25.17 -13.54 30.39
N LEU A 156 25.79 -13.65 29.22
CA LEU A 156 25.27 -14.38 28.08
C LEU A 156 25.96 -15.74 28.04
N MET A 157 25.15 -16.79 28.06
CA MET A 157 25.62 -18.17 28.04
C MET A 157 25.41 -18.75 26.64
N PHE A 158 26.50 -19.20 26.04
CA PHE A 158 26.49 -19.95 24.78
C PHE A 158 26.62 -21.42 25.14
N MET A 159 25.66 -22.22 24.69
CA MET A 159 25.61 -23.65 24.95
C MET A 159 25.59 -24.41 23.63
N GLU A 160 26.17 -25.60 23.61
CA GLU A 160 26.03 -26.52 22.49
C GLU A 160 24.61 -27.08 22.46
N ARG A 161 24.00 -27.21 21.27
CA ARG A 161 22.63 -27.71 21.14
C ARG A 161 22.45 -29.11 21.73
N ASP A 162 23.28 -30.06 21.33
CA ASP A 162 22.99 -31.47 21.58
C ASP A 162 23.29 -31.90 23.03
N THR A 163 24.14 -31.15 23.74
CA THR A 163 24.53 -31.47 25.12
C THR A 163 24.11 -30.41 26.14
N LEU A 164 23.74 -29.21 25.70
CA LEU A 164 23.53 -28.01 26.52
C LEU A 164 24.69 -27.69 27.48
N LYS A 165 25.91 -28.11 27.15
CA LYS A 165 27.09 -27.71 27.91
C LYS A 165 27.47 -26.27 27.57
N PRO A 166 27.86 -25.46 28.57
CA PRO A 166 28.34 -24.11 28.32
C PRO A 166 29.66 -24.17 27.54
N VAL A 167 29.69 -23.53 26.38
CA VAL A 167 30.87 -23.42 25.52
C VAL A 167 31.60 -22.12 25.82
N THR A 168 30.87 -21.02 25.91
CA THR A 168 31.42 -19.70 26.27
C THR A 168 30.46 -18.94 27.17
N GLU A 169 31.03 -18.25 28.14
CA GLU A 169 30.33 -17.26 28.95
C GLU A 169 30.83 -15.87 28.55
N ILE A 170 29.92 -14.97 28.22
CA ILE A 170 30.26 -13.58 27.95
C ILE A 170 29.62 -12.73 29.04
N GLU A 171 30.45 -12.06 29.84
CA GLU A 171 29.97 -11.06 30.79
C GLU A 171 29.65 -9.77 30.04
N VAL A 172 28.38 -9.36 30.11
CA VAL A 172 27.93 -8.11 29.47
C VAL A 172 28.25 -6.97 30.42
N SER A 173 29.37 -6.29 30.19
CA SER A 173 29.76 -5.06 30.88
C SER A 173 29.39 -3.82 30.06
N ASN A 174 29.54 -2.62 30.63
CA ASN A 174 29.29 -1.34 29.95
C ASN A 174 30.21 -1.04 28.73
N SER A 175 31.17 -1.90 28.40
CA SER A 175 32.10 -1.71 27.28
C SER A 175 32.11 -2.93 26.36
N TRP A 176 30.96 -3.27 25.78
CA TRP A 176 30.86 -4.40 24.86
C TRP A 176 30.98 -3.97 23.39
N CYS A 177 31.92 -4.61 22.68
CA CYS A 177 32.21 -4.43 21.25
C CYS A 177 31.86 -5.70 20.45
N GLY A 178 30.63 -6.20 20.55
CA GLY A 178 30.15 -7.39 19.84
C GLY A 178 28.97 -7.14 18.90
N VAL A 179 28.76 -8.04 17.93
CA VAL A 179 27.75 -7.93 16.84
C VAL A 179 26.32 -8.33 17.29
N MET A 180 26.16 -8.79 18.53
CA MET A 180 24.84 -9.09 19.08
C MET A 180 24.24 -7.80 19.69
N VAL A 181 22.94 -7.79 19.95
CA VAL A 181 22.29 -6.69 20.67
C VAL A 181 21.76 -7.25 21.97
N CYS A 182 22.22 -6.70 23.09
CA CYS A 182 21.72 -7.05 24.41
C CYS A 182 21.10 -5.80 25.05
N GLY A 183 19.85 -5.91 25.48
CA GLY A 183 19.15 -4.89 26.26
C GLY A 183 19.30 -5.18 27.75
N TRP A 184 19.64 -4.17 28.54
CA TRP A 184 19.73 -4.27 30.00
C TRP A 184 18.54 -3.59 30.68
N GLY A 185 18.21 -4.01 31.91
CA GLY A 185 17.18 -3.39 32.76
C GLY A 185 17.44 -1.91 33.08
N ASN A 186 18.66 -1.40 32.86
CA ASN A 186 18.99 0.03 32.98
C ASN A 186 18.57 0.86 31.74
N GLY A 187 17.93 0.23 30.73
CA GLY A 187 17.51 0.89 29.50
C GLY A 187 18.63 1.15 28.49
N VAL A 188 19.86 0.71 28.80
CA VAL A 188 20.99 0.76 27.87
C VAL A 188 20.92 -0.46 26.95
N VAL A 189 20.84 -0.19 25.65
CA VAL A 189 21.01 -1.18 24.60
C VAL A 189 22.42 -1.01 24.05
N GLN A 190 23.28 -2.01 24.25
CA GLN A 190 24.58 -2.02 23.60
C GLN A 190 24.46 -2.75 22.28
N SER A 191 24.70 -2.02 21.20
CA SER A 191 24.65 -2.51 19.82
C SER A 191 25.99 -2.26 19.15
N GLY A 192 26.76 -3.30 18.88
CA GLY A 192 27.79 -3.24 17.86
C GLY A 192 27.15 -3.50 16.50
N ALA A 193 26.64 -2.45 15.84
CA ALA A 193 26.06 -2.55 14.51
C ALA A 193 27.01 -1.95 13.46
N LEU A 194 27.79 -2.79 12.77
CA LEU A 194 28.05 -2.62 11.33
C LEU A 194 28.68 -3.88 10.71
N LEU A 195 28.20 -4.24 9.51
CA LEU A 195 28.63 -5.34 8.63
C LEU A 195 28.32 -6.78 9.10
N CYS A 196 27.20 -7.29 8.60
CA CYS A 196 27.32 -8.55 7.87
C CYS A 196 28.35 -8.33 6.75
N VAL A 197 29.58 -8.82 6.89
CA VAL A 197 30.38 -9.22 5.72
C VAL A 197 29.70 -10.46 5.14
N VAL A 198 28.51 -10.27 4.62
CA VAL A 198 28.14 -10.97 3.40
C VAL A 198 28.48 -9.93 2.35
N LYS A 199 29.55 -10.18 1.60
CA LYS A 199 29.72 -9.56 0.29
C LYS A 199 28.45 -9.92 -0.46
N LYS A 200 27.39 -9.11 -0.33
CA LYS A 200 26.17 -9.27 -1.11
C LYS A 200 26.70 -9.33 -2.51
N GLU A 201 26.58 -10.49 -3.16
CA GLU A 201 26.89 -10.56 -4.57
C GLU A 201 26.11 -9.39 -5.17
N ARG A 202 26.84 -8.38 -5.64
CA ARG A 202 26.20 -7.34 -6.43
C ARG A 202 25.58 -8.16 -7.52
N LYS A 203 24.24 -8.23 -7.56
CA LYS A 203 23.54 -8.74 -8.73
C LYS A 203 24.27 -8.09 -9.88
N VAL A 204 25.01 -8.89 -10.63
CA VAL A 204 25.59 -8.42 -11.88
C VAL A 204 24.35 -7.96 -12.60
N LYS A 205 24.20 -6.63 -12.73
CA LYS A 205 23.18 -6.11 -13.62
C LYS A 205 23.57 -6.78 -14.92
N GLN A 206 22.78 -7.75 -15.37
CA GLN A 206 22.83 -8.10 -16.77
C GLN A 206 22.66 -6.76 -17.45
N ILE A 207 23.72 -6.35 -18.12
CA ILE A 207 23.62 -5.27 -19.08
C ILE A 207 22.77 -5.90 -20.17
N GLU A 208 21.46 -5.97 -19.95
CA GLU A 208 20.52 -5.91 -21.05
C GLU A 208 20.71 -4.50 -21.61
N MET A 209 21.77 -4.35 -22.39
CA MET A 209 21.82 -3.39 -23.46
C MET A 209 20.74 -3.85 -24.43
N ILE A 210 19.48 -3.55 -24.09
CA ILE A 210 18.52 -3.20 -25.11
C ILE A 210 18.98 -1.81 -25.54
N THR A 211 19.98 -1.78 -26.42
CA THR A 211 20.21 -0.60 -27.25
C THR A 211 19.04 -0.58 -28.20
N ASP A 212 17.93 0.03 -27.80
CA ASP A 212 16.97 0.52 -28.78
C ASP A 212 17.76 1.40 -29.74
N GLN A 213 17.89 0.94 -30.98
CA GLN A 213 18.60 1.68 -32.02
C GLN A 213 17.79 2.93 -32.30
N HIS A 214 18.26 4.06 -31.80
CA HIS A 214 17.61 5.35 -32.02
C HIS A 214 17.83 5.78 -33.47
N ILE A 215 16.77 5.70 -34.27
CA ILE A 215 16.78 6.10 -35.68
C ILE A 215 16.61 7.62 -35.74
N ILE A 216 17.69 8.33 -36.09
CA ILE A 216 17.65 9.79 -36.24
C ILE A 216 16.98 10.12 -37.57
N THR A 217 15.79 10.71 -37.52
CA THR A 217 15.12 11.29 -38.69
C THR A 217 15.54 12.75 -38.89
N PRO A 218 16.40 13.09 -39.87
CA PRO A 218 17.00 14.41 -40.00
C PRO A 218 16.00 15.55 -40.26
N TYR A 219 14.86 15.24 -40.89
CA TYR A 219 13.84 16.22 -41.27
C TYR A 219 12.56 16.21 -40.42
N ALA A 220 12.54 15.50 -39.28
CA ALA A 220 11.37 15.53 -38.41
C ALA A 220 11.20 16.92 -37.77
N LEU A 221 9.94 17.39 -37.74
CA LEU A 221 9.54 18.58 -36.99
C LEU A 221 9.97 18.45 -35.51
N PRO A 222 10.28 19.55 -34.81
CA PRO A 222 10.76 19.53 -33.44
C PRO A 222 9.88 18.74 -32.45
N MET A 223 8.57 18.67 -32.71
CA MET A 223 7.61 17.92 -31.90
C MET A 223 7.71 16.39 -32.08
N PHE A 224 8.19 15.92 -33.22
CA PHE A 224 8.35 14.50 -33.56
C PHE A 224 9.81 14.02 -33.47
N ARG A 225 10.75 14.90 -33.10
CA ARG A 225 12.13 14.50 -32.82
C ARG A 225 12.18 13.78 -31.48
N GLU A 226 12.47 12.49 -31.54
CA GLU A 226 12.80 11.73 -30.35
C GLU A 226 14.08 12.27 -29.70
N GLY A 227 14.08 12.42 -28.37
CA GLY A 227 15.25 12.83 -27.62
C GLY A 227 16.29 11.71 -27.58
N ARG A 228 17.58 12.07 -27.52
CA ARG A 228 18.66 11.09 -27.35
C ARG A 228 18.38 10.20 -26.13
N PRO A 229 18.62 8.87 -26.21
CA PRO A 229 18.47 8.01 -25.06
C PRO A 229 19.42 8.46 -23.95
N MET A 230 18.84 8.84 -22.81
CA MET A 230 19.58 9.26 -21.62
C MET A 230 19.66 8.10 -20.64
N SER A 231 20.71 8.06 -19.81
CA SER A 231 20.78 7.09 -18.72
C SER A 231 19.58 7.25 -17.78
N THR A 232 19.12 6.14 -17.19
CA THR A 232 17.97 6.11 -16.27
C THR A 232 18.08 7.17 -15.17
N ARG A 233 19.27 7.35 -14.58
CA ARG A 233 19.54 8.39 -13.59
C ARG A 233 19.28 9.81 -14.11
N LYS A 234 19.72 10.15 -15.33
CA LYS A 234 19.49 11.49 -15.92
C LYS A 234 18.03 11.70 -16.30
N GLN A 235 17.33 10.66 -16.72
CA GLN A 235 15.88 10.71 -16.97
C GLN A 235 15.12 11.04 -15.69
N GLU A 236 15.44 10.35 -14.58
CA GLU A 236 14.82 10.62 -13.28
C GLU A 236 15.15 12.02 -12.74
N GLU A 237 16.38 12.51 -12.91
CA GLU A 237 16.76 13.87 -12.53
C GLU A 237 16.00 14.94 -13.33
N LYS A 238 15.71 14.69 -14.61
CA LYS A 238 14.88 15.57 -15.44
C LYS A 238 13.41 15.52 -15.02
N VAL A 239 12.86 14.33 -14.82
CA VAL A 239 11.49 14.15 -14.34
C VAL A 239 11.28 14.79 -12.96
N ARG A 240 12.29 14.78 -12.07
CA ARG A 240 12.25 15.49 -10.78
C ARG A 240 12.22 17.01 -10.90
N LYS A 241 12.67 17.57 -12.02
CA LYS A 241 12.66 19.03 -12.27
C LYS A 241 11.36 19.51 -12.93
N ASP A 242 10.64 18.62 -13.60
CA ASP A 242 9.37 18.95 -14.25
C ASP A 242 8.27 19.17 -13.20
N PRO A 243 7.74 20.39 -13.02
CA PRO A 243 6.79 20.70 -11.94
C PRO A 243 5.44 19.98 -12.11
N VAL A 244 5.09 19.61 -13.35
CA VAL A 244 3.85 18.88 -13.67
C VAL A 244 3.99 17.39 -13.37
N LYS A 245 5.11 16.76 -13.74
CA LYS A 245 5.32 15.31 -13.53
C LYS A 245 5.66 14.96 -12.10
N THR A 246 6.28 15.88 -11.37
CA THR A 246 6.56 15.72 -9.93
C THR A 246 5.37 16.04 -9.05
N ARG A 247 4.34 16.71 -9.58
CA ARG A 247 3.13 17.00 -8.84
C ARG A 247 2.45 15.70 -8.46
N ARG A 248 2.41 15.43 -7.15
CA ARG A 248 1.65 14.31 -6.61
C ARG A 248 0.17 14.53 -6.92
N PRO A 249 -0.57 13.49 -7.33
CA PRO A 249 -2.02 13.55 -7.37
C PRO A 249 -2.56 14.05 -6.03
N ASP A 250 -3.53 14.95 -6.08
CA ASP A 250 -4.14 15.49 -4.88
C ASP A 250 -4.78 14.34 -4.09
N LEU A 251 -4.53 14.32 -2.77
CA LEU A 251 -5.08 13.31 -1.87
C LEU A 251 -6.61 13.46 -1.77
N PRO A 252 -7.35 12.35 -1.56
CA PRO A 252 -8.78 12.45 -1.25
C PRO A 252 -8.96 13.25 0.04
N VAL A 253 -9.88 14.22 0.00
CA VAL A 253 -10.15 15.12 1.14
C VAL A 253 -10.85 14.32 2.24
N SER A 254 -10.21 14.21 3.40
CA SER A 254 -10.76 13.58 4.60
C SER A 254 -10.70 14.57 5.76
N GLY A 255 -11.86 14.93 6.32
CA GLY A 255 -12.00 15.88 7.42
C GLY A 255 -13.17 16.86 7.25
N PRO A 256 -13.46 17.70 8.25
CA PRO A 256 -14.44 18.78 8.15
C PRO A 256 -14.09 19.72 6.99
N GLY A 257 -15.06 20.02 6.13
CA GLY A 257 -14.82 20.70 4.86
C GLY A 257 -14.38 22.16 5.03
N GLU A 258 -13.12 22.44 4.70
CA GLU A 258 -12.59 23.79 4.53
C GLU A 258 -11.91 23.89 3.16
N GLY A 259 -12.12 25.00 2.43
CA GLY A 259 -11.46 25.26 1.15
C GLY A 259 -12.18 24.82 -0.13
N GLY A 260 -13.51 24.61 -0.09
CA GLY A 260 -14.34 24.50 -1.30
C GLY A 260 -14.30 23.15 -2.04
N ARG A 261 -13.62 22.14 -1.50
CA ARG A 261 -13.66 20.76 -2.01
C ARG A 261 -14.63 19.91 -1.18
N VAL A 262 -15.63 19.33 -1.85
CA VAL A 262 -16.63 18.47 -1.22
C VAL A 262 -16.15 17.02 -1.26
N GLY A 263 -16.16 16.33 -0.11
CA GLY A 263 -15.84 14.90 -0.04
C GLY A 263 -16.79 14.05 -0.89
N ALA A 264 -16.29 12.97 -1.49
CA ALA A 264 -17.08 12.10 -2.37
C ALA A 264 -18.25 11.40 -1.67
N HIS A 265 -18.17 11.21 -0.34
CA HIS A 265 -19.22 10.60 0.47
C HIS A 265 -19.51 11.47 1.70
N GLY A 266 -20.75 11.89 1.87
CA GLY A 266 -21.17 12.84 2.90
C GLY A 266 -22.49 12.46 3.55
N ALA A 267 -22.47 12.24 4.86
CA ALA A 267 -23.63 11.87 5.67
C ALA A 267 -24.52 13.07 6.09
N THR A 268 -24.18 14.30 5.68
CA THR A 268 -24.88 15.53 6.10
C THR A 268 -25.74 16.13 4.99
N LEU A 269 -26.94 16.60 5.36
CA LEU A 269 -27.90 17.24 4.44
C LEU A 269 -27.28 18.42 3.67
N SER A 270 -26.48 19.24 4.35
CA SER A 270 -25.79 20.39 3.75
C SER A 270 -24.82 19.98 2.63
N GLN A 271 -24.18 18.82 2.73
CA GLN A 271 -23.30 18.30 1.68
C GLN A 271 -24.10 17.78 0.48
N TYR A 272 -25.24 17.12 0.73
CA TYR A 272 -26.16 16.67 -0.32
C TYR A 272 -26.74 17.84 -1.13
N VAL A 273 -27.15 18.90 -0.45
CA VAL A 273 -27.66 20.14 -1.08
C VAL A 273 -26.59 20.75 -1.99
N VAL A 274 -25.35 20.87 -1.54
CA VAL A 274 -24.25 21.43 -2.35
C VAL A 274 -23.94 20.55 -3.57
N GLN A 275 -23.95 19.22 -3.42
CA GLN A 275 -23.70 18.30 -4.54
C GLN A 275 -24.81 18.37 -5.60
N GLN A 276 -26.07 18.47 -5.18
CA GLN A 276 -27.21 18.42 -6.11
C GLN A 276 -27.56 19.77 -6.72
N LEU A 277 -27.43 20.87 -5.99
CA LEU A 277 -27.87 22.19 -6.47
C LEU A 277 -26.71 23.06 -6.98
N VAL A 278 -25.52 22.95 -6.40
CA VAL A 278 -24.41 23.88 -6.68
C VAL A 278 -23.38 23.28 -7.64
N LEU A 279 -23.17 21.96 -7.59
CA LEU A 279 -22.22 21.25 -8.45
C LEU A 279 -22.82 20.73 -9.76
N GLN A 280 -24.15 20.79 -9.93
CA GLN A 280 -24.73 20.62 -11.25
C GLN A 280 -24.23 21.74 -12.14
N LYS A 281 -23.52 21.38 -13.21
CA LYS A 281 -23.15 22.36 -14.22
C LYS A 281 -24.46 22.94 -14.77
N PRO A 282 -24.62 24.27 -14.83
CA PRO A 282 -25.79 24.86 -15.49
C PRO A 282 -25.89 24.28 -16.89
N ASP A 283 -27.11 23.96 -17.30
CA ASP A 283 -27.32 23.37 -18.62
C ASP A 283 -26.73 24.31 -19.68
N PRO A 284 -25.96 23.78 -20.66
CA PRO A 284 -25.35 24.62 -21.69
C PRO A 284 -26.37 25.48 -22.47
N SER A 285 -27.65 25.07 -22.46
CA SER A 285 -28.77 25.81 -23.02
C SER A 285 -29.03 27.15 -22.34
N ASP A 286 -28.66 27.30 -21.07
CA ASP A 286 -28.92 28.51 -20.29
C ASP A 286 -27.88 29.61 -20.58
N LEU A 287 -26.70 29.24 -21.11
CA LEU A 287 -25.64 30.19 -21.43
C LEU A 287 -25.78 30.80 -22.83
N ASN A 288 -26.29 30.05 -23.82
CA ASN A 288 -26.36 30.49 -25.21
C ASN A 288 -27.76 30.27 -25.81
N PRO A 289 -28.64 31.28 -25.84
CA PRO A 289 -30.01 31.12 -26.32
C PRO A 289 -30.07 30.73 -27.80
N ARG A 290 -29.08 31.15 -28.60
CA ARG A 290 -29.02 30.83 -30.03
C ARG A 290 -28.86 29.34 -30.30
N GLU A 291 -27.95 28.69 -29.59
CA GLU A 291 -27.66 27.26 -29.77
C GLU A 291 -28.83 26.40 -29.27
N ALA A 292 -29.46 26.83 -28.16
CA ALA A 292 -30.67 26.21 -27.63
C ALA A 292 -31.83 26.25 -28.64
N ILE A 293 -32.09 27.40 -29.27
CA ILE A 293 -33.15 27.54 -30.28
C ILE A 293 -32.84 26.69 -31.53
N LEU A 294 -31.59 26.70 -32.00
CA LEU A 294 -31.18 25.92 -33.18
C LEU A 294 -31.31 24.41 -32.97
N ARG A 295 -31.09 23.92 -31.74
CA ARG A 295 -31.28 22.50 -31.39
C ARG A 295 -32.73 22.04 -31.61
N HIS A 296 -33.70 22.88 -31.28
CA HIS A 296 -35.11 22.58 -31.43
C HIS A 296 -35.69 22.94 -32.81
N ALA A 297 -34.92 23.63 -33.66
CA ALA A 297 -35.37 24.05 -34.99
C ALA A 297 -35.73 22.87 -35.90
N LYS A 298 -34.87 21.83 -35.96
CA LYS A 298 -35.12 20.62 -36.77
C LYS A 298 -36.36 19.85 -36.30
N GLU A 299 -36.50 19.70 -34.98
CA GLU A 299 -37.64 19.01 -34.37
C GLU A 299 -38.96 19.77 -34.61
N ALA A 300 -38.92 21.10 -34.57
CA ALA A 300 -40.08 21.95 -34.85
C ALA A 300 -40.48 21.95 -36.35
N GLU A 301 -39.52 21.78 -37.26
CA GLU A 301 -39.78 21.60 -38.70
C GLU A 301 -40.38 20.23 -39.02
N GLU A 302 -39.86 19.17 -38.39
CA GLU A 302 -40.32 17.80 -38.61
C GLU A 302 -41.69 17.54 -37.98
N ASN A 303 -41.95 18.09 -36.77
CA ASN A 303 -43.19 17.90 -36.03
C ASN A 303 -43.88 19.24 -35.67
N PRO A 304 -44.41 19.98 -36.65
CA PRO A 304 -45.06 21.24 -36.39
C PRO A 304 -46.44 21.01 -35.75
N TYR A 305 -46.53 21.21 -34.43
CA TYR A 305 -47.77 20.92 -33.69
C TYR A 305 -48.61 22.18 -33.39
N TRP A 306 -47.99 23.28 -32.96
CA TRP A 306 -48.74 24.46 -32.48
C TRP A 306 -48.99 25.55 -33.53
N VAL A 307 -47.94 26.03 -34.22
CA VAL A 307 -48.03 27.28 -35.02
C VAL A 307 -48.18 27.00 -36.52
N SER A 308 -47.27 26.23 -37.12
CA SER A 308 -47.24 26.03 -38.58
C SER A 308 -48.53 25.43 -39.18
N PRO A 309 -49.26 24.51 -38.52
CA PRO A 309 -50.53 24.01 -39.05
C PRO A 309 -51.63 25.08 -39.08
N ALA A 310 -51.68 25.95 -38.06
CA ALA A 310 -52.72 26.98 -37.92
C ALA A 310 -52.60 28.10 -38.95
N TYR A 311 -51.37 28.43 -39.37
CA TYR A 311 -51.10 29.51 -40.33
C TYR A 311 -50.88 29.03 -41.76
N ARG A 312 -50.97 27.72 -42.01
CA ARG A 312 -50.75 27.13 -43.33
C ARG A 312 -51.68 27.69 -44.42
N SER A 313 -52.89 28.08 -44.05
CA SER A 313 -53.89 28.63 -44.99
C SER A 313 -53.76 30.13 -45.22
N THR A 314 -53.18 30.87 -44.28
CA THR A 314 -53.11 32.34 -44.30
C THR A 314 -51.72 32.87 -44.66
N GLN A 315 -50.70 32.01 -44.71
CA GLN A 315 -49.34 32.42 -45.02
C GLN A 315 -49.19 32.72 -46.54
N PRO A 316 -48.77 33.95 -46.91
CA PRO A 316 -48.51 34.29 -48.31
C PRO A 316 -47.34 33.45 -48.84
N LYS A 317 -47.43 33.01 -50.09
CA LYS A 317 -46.34 32.26 -50.74
C LYS A 317 -45.14 33.21 -50.94
N PRO A 318 -43.97 32.93 -50.33
CA PRO A 318 -42.81 33.78 -50.51
C PRO A 318 -42.30 33.64 -51.96
N ILE A 319 -42.14 34.78 -52.63
CA ILE A 319 -41.54 34.87 -53.97
C ILE A 319 -40.10 35.32 -53.74
N PHE A 320 -39.16 34.38 -53.73
CA PHE A 320 -37.74 34.71 -53.69
C PHE A 320 -37.25 35.04 -55.11
N GLN A 321 -36.38 36.04 -55.23
CA GLN A 321 -35.65 36.26 -56.48
C GLN A 321 -34.75 35.04 -56.75
N PRO A 322 -34.74 34.48 -57.97
CA PRO A 322 -33.72 33.50 -58.33
C PRO A 322 -32.36 34.19 -58.34
N ASP A 323 -31.38 33.60 -57.66
CA ASP A 323 -30.01 34.16 -57.59
C ASP A 323 -29.40 34.25 -58.99
N SER A 324 -29.44 35.45 -59.59
CA SER A 324 -28.76 35.77 -60.84
C SER A 324 -27.33 36.16 -60.54
N VAL A 325 -26.41 35.32 -60.98
CA VAL A 325 -24.98 35.60 -61.10
C VAL A 325 -24.75 36.60 -62.25
N ALA A 326 -23.73 37.46 -62.11
CA ALA A 326 -23.20 38.44 -63.09
C ALA A 326 -23.95 39.78 -63.15
N SER A 327 -23.31 40.95 -63.33
CA SER A 327 -21.93 41.34 -63.62
C SER A 327 -21.83 42.86 -63.37
N ASP A 328 -20.61 43.31 -63.08
CA ASP A 328 -20.18 44.72 -63.05
C ASP A 328 -20.67 45.52 -64.27
N ASP A 329 -21.03 46.80 -64.06
CA ASP A 329 -20.67 47.95 -64.91
C ASP A 329 -21.27 49.26 -64.34
N ASP A 330 -20.35 50.12 -63.92
CA ASP A 330 -20.27 51.58 -64.07
C ASP A 330 -21.16 52.60 -63.30
N ASP A 331 -20.38 53.44 -62.60
CA ASP A 331 -20.41 54.90 -62.48
C ASP A 331 -21.25 55.64 -61.42
N ASP A 332 -20.49 56.09 -60.40
CA ASP A 332 -20.32 57.47 -59.94
C ASP A 332 -21.45 58.20 -59.18
N ASN A 333 -21.31 58.28 -57.84
CA ASN A 333 -20.70 59.44 -57.16
C ASN A 333 -20.94 59.48 -55.62
N ASP A 334 -19.86 59.83 -54.92
CA ASP A 334 -19.75 60.57 -53.65
C ASP A 334 -19.95 59.87 -52.28
N ALA A 335 -18.80 59.44 -51.73
CA ALA A 335 -18.22 59.77 -50.41
C ALA A 335 -19.12 59.74 -49.14
N ASP A 336 -18.88 58.80 -48.21
CA ASP A 336 -17.84 58.94 -47.16
C ASP A 336 -17.87 57.78 -46.14
N ASP A 337 -16.69 57.21 -45.89
CA ASP A 337 -16.19 56.72 -44.59
C ASP A 337 -16.97 55.68 -43.74
N ARG A 338 -16.63 54.39 -43.92
CA ARG A 338 -15.66 53.69 -43.05
C ARG A 338 -15.44 52.20 -43.37
N HIS A 339 -14.16 51.85 -43.42
CA HIS A 339 -13.48 50.57 -43.66
C HIS A 339 -13.96 49.35 -42.81
N VAL A 340 -14.24 48.20 -43.46
CA VAL A 340 -13.37 46.99 -43.69
C VAL A 340 -13.30 46.10 -42.44
N ALA A 341 -13.38 44.76 -42.47
CA ALA A 341 -13.71 43.68 -43.39
C ALA A 341 -13.85 42.44 -42.47
N VAL A 342 -14.87 41.59 -42.61
CA VAL A 342 -14.88 40.36 -43.43
C VAL A 342 -13.66 39.48 -43.25
N ASP A 343 -13.88 38.28 -42.71
CA ASP A 343 -13.40 37.01 -43.28
C ASP A 343 -14.35 35.90 -42.79
N ASN A 344 -15.18 35.33 -43.65
CA ASN A 344 -14.92 34.32 -44.69
C ASN A 344 -14.95 32.88 -44.18
N LYS A 345 -15.94 32.17 -44.72
CA LYS A 345 -16.19 30.73 -44.70
C LYS A 345 -15.11 29.98 -45.48
N THR A 346 -14.79 28.77 -45.03
CA THR A 346 -14.75 27.51 -45.82
C THR A 346 -14.58 26.36 -44.82
N SER A 347 -15.61 25.55 -44.61
CA SER A 347 -15.92 24.30 -45.32
C SER A 347 -14.92 23.18 -44.99
N ASP A 348 -15.42 22.11 -44.36
CA ASP A 348 -15.61 20.85 -45.08
C ASP A 348 -16.32 19.85 -44.17
N ASP A 349 -17.56 19.54 -44.56
CA ASP A 349 -18.25 18.32 -44.17
C ASP A 349 -17.49 17.11 -44.74
N ASN A 350 -17.43 16.02 -43.98
CA ASN A 350 -17.89 14.74 -44.52
C ASN A 350 -18.06 13.65 -43.45
N GLN A 351 -19.30 13.15 -43.43
CA GLN A 351 -19.68 11.73 -43.34
C GLN A 351 -19.61 11.01 -41.98
N GLU A 352 -20.77 10.93 -41.36
CA GLU A 352 -21.28 9.73 -40.69
C GLU A 352 -22.30 9.02 -41.63
N PRO A 353 -22.91 7.87 -41.29
CA PRO A 353 -22.42 6.65 -40.63
C PRO A 353 -23.01 5.38 -41.31
N PHE A 354 -22.64 4.15 -40.93
CA PHE A 354 -23.56 3.00 -41.05
C PHE A 354 -23.13 1.81 -40.19
N ARG A 355 -23.97 1.40 -39.22
CA ARG A 355 -24.38 -0.01 -39.07
C ARG A 355 -25.59 -0.19 -38.14
N LYS A 356 -26.65 -0.73 -38.75
CA LYS A 356 -27.90 -1.21 -38.16
C LYS A 356 -27.66 -2.27 -37.09
N LYS A 357 -28.44 -2.22 -36.00
CA LYS A 357 -28.84 -3.41 -35.22
C LYS A 357 -30.36 -3.52 -35.27
N GLN A 358 -30.84 -4.53 -35.98
CA GLN A 358 -32.22 -5.02 -35.89
C GLN A 358 -32.33 -5.98 -34.70
N LYS A 359 -33.40 -5.85 -33.92
CA LYS A 359 -33.92 -6.91 -33.05
C LYS A 359 -35.44 -6.80 -32.91
N LEU A 360 -36.07 -7.96 -33.13
CA LEU A 360 -37.28 -8.52 -32.48
C LEU A 360 -38.67 -8.46 -33.15
N SER A 361 -39.15 -9.71 -33.37
CA SER A 361 -40.53 -10.25 -33.25
C SER A 361 -41.52 -9.88 -34.37
N LYS A 362 -42.28 -10.80 -34.96
CA LYS A 362 -42.69 -12.19 -34.67
C LYS A 362 -42.53 -13.07 -35.90
#